data_AF-A0A8B7E3W7-F1
#
_entry.id   AF-A0A8B7E3W7-F1
#
_cell.length_a   1.000
_cell.length_b   1.000
_cell.length_c   1.000
_cell.angle_alpha   90.00
_cell.angle_beta   90.00
_cell.angle_gamma   90.00
#
_symmetry.space_group_name_H-M   'P 1'
#
loop_
_entity.id
_entity.type
_entity.pdbx_description
1 polymer ?
#
loop_
_entity_poly.entity_id
_entity_poly.type
_entity_poly.pdbx_seq_one_letter_code
_entity_poly.pdbx_strand_id
1 'polypeptide(L)'
;VQIYSEKNQQQYEPYNTTISIFYCDNVQLILNFGDGTAVTNIKNIHASTLKGYIYTTIHSYSVCQQFTITADISENAGNSTSALFTSSTSVTVFCFLSPLKVIKTPPDSLSGYVQLSLNKNMILSIYQETGSNMIYSIDWGDRNSTVINQTLNSIPVSFQVQHMYTSINNYTISVTCRNYAQTLTPIFIQVQVSNCSMPEINFSYGTIYNPMTINKNIGRD
;
A
#
# COMPACT_ATOMS: atom_id res chain seq x y z
N VAL A 1 -23.48 -22.33 12.24
CA VAL A 1 -22.59 -22.19 11.06
C VAL A 1 -21.37 -21.37 11.46
N GLN A 2 -20.20 -21.70 10.95
CA GLN A 2 -18.95 -20.96 11.17
C GLN A 2 -18.24 -20.74 9.84
N ILE A 3 -17.67 -19.56 9.65
CA ILE A 3 -16.83 -19.24 8.50
C ILE A 3 -15.38 -19.12 8.97
N TYR A 4 -14.50 -19.85 8.31
CA TYR A 4 -13.06 -19.67 8.42
C TYR A 4 -12.53 -19.13 7.09
N SER A 5 -11.97 -17.93 7.14
CA SER A 5 -11.37 -17.26 6.00
C SER A 5 -10.23 -16.38 6.48
N GLU A 6 -9.17 -16.30 5.68
CA GLU A 6 -8.07 -15.38 5.94
C GLU A 6 -8.55 -13.93 5.78
N LYS A 7 -8.36 -13.13 6.84
CA LYS A 7 -8.92 -11.77 6.92
C LYS A 7 -8.26 -10.74 5.99
N ASN A 8 -7.07 -11.03 5.49
CA ASN A 8 -6.26 -10.12 4.68
C ASN A 8 -5.86 -10.84 3.40
N GLN A 9 -6.27 -10.31 2.26
CA GLN A 9 -6.08 -10.94 0.95
C GLN A 9 -5.37 -9.99 0.00
N GLN A 10 -4.57 -10.54 -0.91
CA GLN A 10 -4.05 -9.77 -2.03
C GLN A 10 -5.06 -9.87 -3.19
N GLN A 11 -5.25 -8.77 -3.91
CA GLN A 11 -6.10 -8.73 -5.10
C GLN A 11 -5.70 -9.82 -6.11
N TYR A 12 -6.69 -10.50 -6.70
CA TYR A 12 -6.55 -11.62 -7.64
C TYR A 12 -5.90 -12.90 -7.10
N GLU A 13 -5.35 -12.89 -5.88
CA GLU A 13 -4.82 -14.11 -5.27
C GLU A 13 -5.99 -15.00 -4.80
N PRO A 14 -6.00 -16.29 -5.20
CA PRO A 14 -7.01 -17.23 -4.75
C PRO A 14 -6.78 -17.62 -3.28
N TYR A 15 -7.85 -17.68 -2.50
CA TYR A 15 -7.79 -18.10 -1.09
C TYR A 15 -8.92 -19.06 -0.74
N ASN A 16 -8.65 -19.92 0.24
CA ASN A 16 -9.62 -20.89 0.74
C ASN A 16 -10.57 -20.23 1.75
N THR A 17 -11.86 -20.47 1.58
CA THR A 17 -12.88 -20.19 2.58
C THR A 17 -13.58 -21.48 2.95
N THR A 18 -13.60 -21.79 4.24
CA THR A 18 -14.20 -23.01 4.80
C THR A 18 -15.42 -22.65 5.63
N ILE A 19 -16.54 -23.33 5.36
CA ILE A 19 -17.79 -23.20 6.07
C ILE A 19 -18.06 -24.51 6.79
N SER A 20 -18.28 -24.42 8.09
CA SER A 20 -18.62 -25.56 8.94
C SER A 20 -20.04 -25.43 9.48
N ILE A 21 -20.86 -26.45 9.23
CA ILE A 21 -22.26 -26.54 9.67
C ILE A 21 -22.35 -27.74 10.61
N PHE A 22 -22.99 -27.56 11.77
CA PHE A 22 -23.14 -28.61 12.77
C PHE A 22 -24.57 -28.63 13.28
N TYR A 23 -25.03 -29.80 13.69
CA TYR A 23 -26.34 -30.02 14.32
C TYR A 23 -27.54 -29.50 13.52
N CYS A 24 -27.44 -29.54 12.19
CA CYS A 24 -28.52 -29.15 11.28
C CYS A 24 -28.86 -30.33 10.37
N ASP A 25 -30.11 -30.49 9.98
CA ASP A 25 -30.52 -31.53 9.07
C ASP A 25 -31.49 -30.99 8.02
N ASN A 26 -31.35 -31.44 6.77
CA ASN A 26 -32.16 -30.98 5.64
C ASN A 26 -32.20 -29.43 5.47
N VAL A 27 -31.02 -28.81 5.47
CA VAL A 27 -30.85 -27.36 5.31
C VAL A 27 -30.19 -26.99 3.98
N GLN A 28 -30.26 -25.72 3.59
CA GLN A 28 -29.48 -25.12 2.52
C GLN A 28 -28.48 -24.09 3.05
N LEU A 29 -27.31 -24.01 2.42
CA LEU A 29 -26.29 -22.97 2.59
C LEU A 29 -26.35 -21.99 1.43
N ILE A 30 -26.45 -20.71 1.75
CA ILE A 30 -26.30 -19.59 0.82
C ILE A 30 -25.02 -18.84 1.22
N LEU A 31 -23.98 -18.90 0.38
CA LEU A 31 -22.70 -18.25 0.62
C LEU A 31 -22.50 -17.11 -0.38
N ASN A 32 -22.26 -15.91 0.15
CA ASN A 32 -22.02 -14.70 -0.62
C ASN A 32 -20.73 -14.02 -0.15
N PHE A 33 -19.81 -13.75 -1.09
CA PHE A 33 -18.53 -13.09 -0.83
C PHE A 33 -18.63 -11.57 -0.71
N GLY A 34 -19.78 -10.98 -1.05
CA GLY A 34 -20.07 -9.55 -0.88
C GLY A 34 -19.50 -8.63 -1.96
N ASP A 35 -18.92 -9.19 -3.02
CA ASP A 35 -18.31 -8.47 -4.15
C ASP A 35 -19.18 -8.49 -5.42
N GLY A 36 -20.41 -9.01 -5.32
CA GLY A 36 -21.35 -9.14 -6.45
C GLY A 36 -21.09 -10.36 -7.33
N THR A 37 -20.12 -11.23 -6.98
CA THR A 37 -19.99 -12.54 -7.63
C THR A 37 -21.18 -13.45 -7.33
N ALA A 38 -21.32 -14.52 -8.13
CA ALA A 38 -22.45 -15.43 -8.01
C ALA A 38 -22.52 -16.07 -6.63
N VAL A 39 -23.70 -16.01 -6.03
CA VAL A 39 -23.97 -16.64 -4.73
C VAL A 39 -23.96 -18.16 -4.88
N THR A 40 -23.22 -18.82 -4.00
CA THR A 40 -23.21 -20.29 -3.93
C THR A 40 -24.43 -20.75 -3.13
N ASN A 41 -25.25 -21.63 -3.71
CA ASN A 41 -26.39 -22.25 -3.03
C ASN A 41 -26.24 -23.78 -3.02
N ILE A 42 -26.08 -24.37 -1.84
CA ILE A 42 -25.97 -25.81 -1.64
C ILE A 42 -27.18 -26.25 -0.83
N LYS A 43 -28.00 -27.15 -1.39
CA LYS A 43 -29.21 -27.68 -0.74
C LYS A 43 -28.99 -29.07 -0.19
N ASN A 44 -29.92 -29.52 0.66
CA ASN A 44 -29.97 -30.89 1.18
C ASN A 44 -28.73 -31.26 1.99
N ILE A 45 -28.27 -30.32 2.81
CA ILE A 45 -27.17 -30.53 3.74
C ILE A 45 -27.68 -31.27 4.97
N HIS A 46 -27.05 -32.41 5.25
CA HIS A 46 -27.30 -33.25 6.41
C HIS A 46 -26.06 -33.21 7.33
N ALA A 47 -26.14 -32.45 8.41
CA ALA A 47 -25.06 -32.18 9.36
C ALA A 47 -25.46 -32.53 10.80
N SER A 48 -26.19 -33.63 10.99
CA SER A 48 -26.83 -34.02 12.26
C SER A 48 -25.88 -34.55 13.34
N THR A 49 -24.57 -34.60 13.06
CA THR A 49 -23.55 -35.16 13.98
C THR A 49 -22.50 -34.13 14.39
N LEU A 50 -21.72 -34.46 15.43
CA LEU A 50 -20.54 -33.71 15.86
C LEU A 50 -19.48 -33.51 14.77
N LYS A 51 -19.44 -34.38 13.74
CA LYS A 51 -18.53 -34.22 12.60
C LYS A 51 -18.95 -33.07 11.68
N GLY A 52 -20.24 -32.70 11.71
CA GLY A 52 -20.79 -31.63 10.88
C GLY A 52 -20.70 -31.89 9.38
N TYR A 53 -20.99 -30.84 8.61
CA TYR A 53 -20.75 -30.73 7.18
C TYR A 53 -19.73 -29.62 6.95
N ILE A 54 -18.69 -29.91 6.17
CA ILE A 54 -17.60 -28.98 5.85
C ILE A 54 -17.63 -28.73 4.35
N TYR A 55 -17.71 -27.46 3.98
CA TYR A 55 -17.60 -27.02 2.59
C TYR A 55 -16.44 -26.05 2.46
N THR A 56 -15.52 -26.33 1.54
CA THR A 56 -14.39 -25.45 1.23
C THR A 56 -14.49 -25.02 -0.23
N THR A 57 -14.33 -23.73 -0.46
CA THR A 57 -14.28 -23.15 -1.81
C THR A 57 -13.11 -22.19 -1.93
N ILE A 58 -12.70 -21.94 -3.18
CA ILE A 58 -11.65 -20.98 -3.52
C ILE A 58 -12.33 -19.75 -4.11
N HIS A 59 -11.91 -18.57 -3.66
CA HIS A 59 -12.38 -17.28 -4.19
C HIS A 59 -11.22 -16.34 -4.45
N SER A 60 -11.40 -15.37 -5.34
CA SER A 60 -10.48 -14.25 -5.53
C SER A 60 -11.25 -12.96 -5.77
N TYR A 61 -10.78 -11.86 -5.18
CA TYR A 61 -11.41 -10.55 -5.35
C TYR A 61 -10.70 -9.73 -6.44
N SER A 62 -11.49 -9.08 -7.29
CA SER A 62 -11.00 -8.22 -8.37
C SER A 62 -10.79 -6.76 -7.97
N VAL A 63 -11.27 -6.36 -6.79
CA VAL A 63 -11.21 -4.96 -6.31
C VAL A 63 -10.61 -4.93 -4.91
N CYS A 64 -9.80 -3.91 -4.63
CA CYS A 64 -9.14 -3.71 -3.34
C CYS A 64 -10.04 -2.88 -2.41
N GLN A 65 -10.68 -3.55 -1.46
CA GLN A 65 -11.50 -2.90 -0.44
C GLN A 65 -11.81 -3.92 0.67
N GLN A 66 -12.62 -3.49 1.62
CA GLN A 66 -13.21 -4.42 2.58
C GLN A 66 -14.48 -5.05 2.00
N PHE A 67 -14.61 -6.36 2.16
CA PHE A 67 -15.80 -7.14 1.85
C PHE A 67 -16.31 -7.86 3.10
N THR A 68 -17.56 -8.29 3.06
CA THR A 68 -18.16 -9.12 4.10
C THR A 68 -18.65 -10.41 3.48
N ILE A 69 -18.01 -11.52 3.86
CA ILE A 69 -18.47 -12.86 3.51
C ILE A 69 -19.63 -13.19 4.44
N THR A 70 -20.73 -13.65 3.87
CA THR A 70 -21.93 -14.07 4.60
C THR A 70 -22.29 -15.50 4.24
N ALA A 71 -22.61 -16.30 5.26
CA ALA A 71 -23.09 -17.67 5.13
C ALA A 71 -24.41 -17.79 5.87
N ASP A 72 -25.48 -17.96 5.10
CA ASP A 72 -26.84 -18.10 5.60
C ASP A 72 -27.28 -19.56 5.49
N ILE A 73 -27.78 -20.10 6.59
CA ILE A 73 -28.40 -21.42 6.66
C ILE A 73 -29.90 -21.24 6.76
N SER A 74 -30.68 -21.91 5.92
CA SER A 74 -32.15 -21.94 6.00
C SER A 74 -32.67 -23.36 5.80
N GLU A 75 -33.89 -23.64 6.28
CA GLU A 75 -34.52 -24.95 6.07
C GLU A 75 -34.84 -25.16 4.59
N ASN A 76 -34.69 -26.39 4.10
CA ASN A 76 -35.14 -26.75 2.77
C ASN A 76 -36.68 -26.78 2.65
N ALA A 77 -37.38 -26.93 3.76
CA ALA A 77 -38.83 -27.17 3.80
C ALA A 77 -39.62 -25.89 4.08
N GLY A 78 -40.04 -25.22 3.01
CA GLY A 78 -41.23 -24.37 2.99
C GLY A 78 -40.99 -22.89 3.26
N ASN A 79 -41.11 -22.06 2.20
CA ASN A 79 -41.49 -20.64 2.16
C ASN A 79 -41.02 -19.63 3.24
N SER A 80 -40.14 -19.99 4.16
CA SER A 80 -39.54 -19.09 5.13
C SER A 80 -38.37 -18.39 4.45
N THR A 81 -38.51 -17.09 4.20
CA THR A 81 -37.49 -16.25 3.57
C THR A 81 -36.38 -15.83 4.53
N SER A 82 -36.40 -16.29 5.79
CA SER A 82 -35.44 -15.92 6.84
C SER A 82 -34.43 -17.03 7.11
N ALA A 83 -33.15 -16.69 7.17
CA ALA A 83 -32.08 -17.59 7.59
C ALA A 83 -32.30 -18.04 9.05
N LEU A 84 -32.12 -19.33 9.33
CA LEU A 84 -32.04 -19.89 10.68
C LEU A 84 -30.78 -19.41 11.40
N PHE A 85 -29.67 -19.37 10.67
CA PHE A 85 -28.38 -18.93 11.19
C PHE A 85 -27.63 -18.15 10.12
N THR A 86 -27.09 -17.01 10.52
CA THR A 86 -26.18 -16.22 9.70
C THR A 86 -24.84 -16.15 10.41
N SER A 87 -23.77 -16.39 9.67
CA SER A 87 -22.41 -16.05 10.08
C SER A 87 -21.83 -15.09 9.07
N SER A 88 -21.01 -14.16 9.55
CA SER A 88 -20.31 -13.22 8.68
C SER A 88 -18.88 -13.00 9.14
N THR A 89 -17.97 -12.78 8.20
CA THR A 89 -16.60 -12.34 8.47
C THR A 89 -16.18 -11.27 7.49
N SER A 90 -15.45 -10.27 7.96
CA SER A 90 -14.87 -9.25 7.10
C SER A 90 -13.54 -9.71 6.52
N VAL A 91 -13.30 -9.38 5.26
CA VAL A 91 -12.03 -9.59 4.56
C VAL A 91 -11.58 -8.26 3.97
N THR A 92 -10.31 -7.92 4.17
CA THR A 92 -9.68 -6.74 3.58
C THR A 92 -8.81 -7.18 2.41
N VAL A 93 -9.06 -6.63 1.23
CA VAL A 93 -8.32 -6.92 0.01
C VAL A 93 -7.36 -5.78 -0.31
N PHE A 94 -6.08 -6.10 -0.41
CA PHE A 94 -4.98 -5.16 -0.67
C PHE A 94 -4.60 -5.17 -2.14
N CYS A 95 -4.48 -3.98 -2.73
CA CYS A 95 -3.90 -3.78 -4.05
C CYS A 95 -2.41 -4.09 -4.06
N PHE A 96 -1.97 -4.69 -5.16
CA PHE A 96 -0.55 -4.90 -5.44
C PHE A 96 0.18 -3.55 -5.48
N LEU A 97 1.32 -3.48 -4.81
CA LEU A 97 2.17 -2.29 -4.80
C LEU A 97 2.92 -2.17 -6.12
N SER A 98 2.63 -1.11 -6.89
CA SER A 98 3.47 -0.74 -8.03
C SER A 98 4.88 -0.36 -7.58
N PRO A 99 5.90 -0.41 -8.46
CA PRO A 99 7.25 0.05 -8.11
C PRO A 99 7.25 1.46 -7.55
N LEU A 100 8.04 1.67 -6.49
CA LEU A 100 8.23 2.97 -5.89
C LEU A 100 9.00 3.89 -6.85
N LYS A 101 8.54 5.13 -7.02
CA LYS A 101 9.26 6.13 -7.81
C LYS A 101 9.60 7.31 -6.90
N VAL A 102 10.87 7.69 -6.89
CA VAL A 102 11.40 8.77 -6.05
C VAL A 102 12.15 9.75 -6.93
N ILE A 103 11.67 10.99 -6.96
CA ILE A 103 12.36 12.11 -7.59
C ILE A 103 13.00 12.92 -6.48
N LYS A 104 14.29 13.22 -6.63
CA LYS A 104 15.09 13.94 -5.66
C LYS A 104 15.43 15.34 -6.14
N THR A 105 15.50 16.27 -5.20
CA THR A 105 15.93 17.65 -5.44
C THR A 105 16.86 18.05 -4.29
N PRO A 106 18.13 18.40 -4.58
CA PRO A 106 18.74 18.48 -5.90
C PRO A 106 18.89 17.09 -6.59
N PRO A 107 19.00 17.06 -7.94
CA PRO A 107 19.25 15.81 -8.67
C PRO A 107 20.68 15.29 -8.44
N ASP A 108 20.98 14.10 -8.95
CA ASP A 108 22.35 13.57 -8.92
C ASP A 108 23.31 14.49 -9.67
N SER A 109 24.52 14.60 -9.13
CA SER A 109 25.65 15.15 -9.86
C SER A 109 26.16 14.15 -10.91
N LEU A 110 27.12 14.59 -11.72
CA LEU A 110 27.78 13.73 -12.73
C LEU A 110 28.44 12.47 -12.14
N SER A 111 28.76 12.48 -10.84
CA SER A 111 29.36 11.36 -10.14
C SER A 111 28.32 10.38 -9.54
N GLY A 112 27.02 10.57 -9.82
CA GLY A 112 25.96 9.61 -9.49
C GLY A 112 25.44 9.69 -8.05
N TYR A 113 25.75 10.76 -7.33
CA TYR A 113 25.22 11.03 -5.99
C TYR A 113 24.75 12.47 -5.89
N VAL A 114 23.88 12.73 -4.91
CA VAL A 114 23.40 14.09 -4.65
C VAL A 114 24.46 14.86 -3.89
N GLN A 115 24.88 16.00 -4.43
CA GLN A 115 25.72 16.95 -3.70
C GLN A 115 24.83 17.98 -3.03
N LEU A 116 24.98 18.14 -1.71
CA LEU A 116 24.17 19.04 -0.92
C LEU A 116 25.06 19.89 -0.01
N SER A 117 24.83 21.19 -0.01
CA SER A 117 25.47 22.08 0.97
C SER A 117 24.91 21.83 2.37
N LEU A 118 25.77 21.98 3.38
CA LEU A 118 25.36 21.94 4.79
C LEU A 118 24.15 22.86 5.04
N ASN A 119 23.18 22.41 5.84
CA ASN A 119 21.95 23.14 6.16
C ASN A 119 21.08 23.54 4.95
N LYS A 120 21.18 22.82 3.83
CA LYS A 120 20.21 22.92 2.73
C LYS A 120 19.22 21.76 2.75
N ASN A 121 18.05 22.00 2.18
CA ASN A 121 16.98 21.01 2.11
C ASN A 121 17.25 20.01 0.98
N MET A 122 17.19 18.74 1.34
CA MET A 122 16.95 17.63 0.43
C MET A 122 15.44 17.41 0.34
N ILE A 123 14.87 17.37 -0.85
CA ILE A 123 13.45 17.12 -1.07
C ILE A 123 13.29 15.82 -1.86
N LEU A 124 12.37 14.96 -1.41
CA LEU A 124 11.96 13.76 -2.11
C LEU A 124 10.48 13.88 -2.49
N SER A 125 10.20 13.80 -3.78
CA SER A 125 8.85 13.60 -4.31
C SER A 125 8.64 12.12 -4.56
N ILE A 126 7.69 11.52 -3.83
CA ILE A 126 7.45 10.08 -3.82
C ILE A 126 6.08 9.81 -4.41
N TYR A 127 6.02 8.86 -5.35
CA TYR A 127 4.79 8.47 -6.03
C TYR A 127 4.78 6.98 -6.41
N GLN A 128 3.56 6.44 -6.51
CA GLN A 128 3.24 5.09 -6.96
C GLN A 128 1.95 5.14 -7.77
N GLU A 129 1.79 4.24 -8.72
CA GLU A 129 0.60 4.20 -9.59
C GLU A 129 -0.52 3.36 -8.98
N THR A 130 -0.17 2.26 -8.33
CA THR A 130 -1.10 1.36 -7.64
C THR A 130 -0.59 0.99 -6.25
N GLY A 131 -1.55 0.71 -5.37
CA GLY A 131 -1.32 0.30 -3.99
C GLY A 131 -2.45 0.76 -3.08
N SER A 132 -2.64 0.06 -1.96
CA SER A 132 -3.65 0.40 -0.95
C SER A 132 -3.11 0.11 0.43
N ASN A 133 -3.62 0.80 1.44
CA ASN A 133 -3.23 0.63 2.83
C ASN A 133 -1.71 0.75 3.06
N MET A 134 -1.08 1.77 2.47
CA MET A 134 0.38 1.88 2.40
C MET A 134 0.97 2.60 3.59
N ILE A 135 2.17 2.16 4.00
CA ILE A 135 3.02 2.87 4.95
C ILE A 135 4.38 3.07 4.29
N TYR A 136 4.77 4.33 4.15
CA TYR A 136 6.09 4.72 3.65
C TYR A 136 7.01 5.01 4.82
N SER A 137 8.24 4.55 4.72
CA SER A 137 9.30 4.84 5.68
C SER A 137 10.52 5.36 4.95
N ILE A 138 10.99 6.52 5.38
CA ILE A 138 12.19 7.20 4.89
C ILE A 138 13.18 7.25 6.04
N ASP A 139 14.31 6.57 5.91
CA ASP A 139 15.48 6.74 6.78
C ASP A 139 16.43 7.71 6.07
N TRP A 140 16.79 8.81 6.72
CA TRP A 140 17.65 9.85 6.15
C TRP A 140 19.14 9.53 6.27
N GLY A 141 19.50 8.43 6.95
CA GLY A 141 20.89 7.98 7.12
C GLY A 141 21.66 8.71 8.21
N ASP A 142 21.03 9.66 8.90
CA ASP A 142 21.61 10.46 10.00
C ASP A 142 20.94 10.18 11.36
N ARG A 143 20.25 9.04 11.47
CA ARG A 143 19.41 8.61 12.60
C ARG A 143 18.03 9.28 12.67
N ASN A 144 17.70 10.17 11.74
CA ASN A 144 16.35 10.67 11.60
C ASN A 144 15.56 9.84 10.60
N SER A 145 14.25 9.72 10.83
CA SER A 145 13.34 9.05 9.92
C SER A 145 12.01 9.78 9.79
N THR A 146 11.31 9.51 8.70
CA THR A 146 9.98 10.04 8.42
C THR A 146 9.07 8.89 8.01
N VAL A 147 7.88 8.83 8.62
CA VAL A 147 6.86 7.84 8.30
C VAL A 147 5.64 8.56 7.75
N ILE A 148 5.18 8.14 6.58
CA ILE A 148 3.94 8.63 5.97
C ILE A 148 2.94 7.49 5.94
N ASN A 149 1.84 7.66 6.66
CA ASN A 149 0.79 6.67 6.76
C ASN A 149 -0.36 6.99 5.77
N GLN A 150 -0.58 6.09 4.83
CA GLN A 150 -1.69 6.12 3.87
C GLN A 150 -2.60 4.89 4.02
N THR A 151 -2.76 4.36 5.24
CA THR A 151 -3.57 3.16 5.48
C THR A 151 -5.05 3.37 5.12
N LEU A 152 -5.55 4.61 5.19
CA LEU A 152 -6.95 4.92 4.86
C LEU A 152 -7.19 5.19 3.37
N ASN A 153 -6.13 5.26 2.56
CA ASN A 153 -6.26 5.53 1.13
C ASN A 153 -6.38 4.21 0.34
N SER A 154 -7.40 4.14 -0.51
CA SER A 154 -7.59 3.05 -1.47
C SER A 154 -6.73 3.20 -2.73
N ILE A 155 -6.20 4.40 -2.98
CA ILE A 155 -5.35 4.74 -4.13
C ILE A 155 -4.13 5.52 -3.62
N PRO A 156 -2.92 5.33 -4.18
CA PRO A 156 -1.74 6.08 -3.75
C PRO A 156 -1.89 7.58 -3.95
N VAL A 157 -1.51 8.35 -2.95
CA VAL A 157 -1.43 9.81 -3.01
C VAL A 157 0.05 10.20 -3.08
N SER A 158 0.43 10.99 -4.08
CA SER A 158 1.80 11.50 -4.19
C SER A 158 2.07 12.53 -3.10
N PHE A 159 3.29 12.56 -2.57
CA PHE A 159 3.68 13.48 -1.52
C PHE A 159 5.13 13.90 -1.62
N GLN A 160 5.47 14.96 -0.88
CA GLN A 160 6.82 15.46 -0.74
C GLN A 160 7.25 15.42 0.71
N VAL A 161 8.50 15.03 0.94
CA VAL A 161 9.17 15.14 2.23
C VAL A 161 10.46 15.91 2.06
N GLN A 162 10.85 16.66 3.08
CA GLN A 162 12.09 17.43 3.09
C GLN A 162 12.89 17.13 4.36
N HIS A 163 14.21 17.17 4.24
CA HIS A 163 15.14 16.99 5.33
C HIS A 163 16.37 17.86 5.16
N MET A 164 17.01 18.20 6.27
CA MET A 164 18.19 19.05 6.29
C MET A 164 19.26 18.41 7.16
N TYR A 165 20.47 18.27 6.60
CA TYR A 165 21.61 17.71 7.30
C TYR A 165 22.42 18.79 7.99
N THR A 166 22.70 18.58 9.28
CA THR A 166 23.42 19.52 10.15
C THR A 166 24.90 19.18 10.30
N SER A 167 25.36 18.06 9.72
CA SER A 167 26.73 17.60 9.78
C SER A 167 27.24 17.24 8.39
N ILE A 168 28.53 17.46 8.16
CA ILE A 168 29.23 17.08 6.93
C ILE A 168 29.47 15.58 6.98
N ASN A 169 28.91 14.82 6.03
CA ASN A 169 29.16 13.40 5.87
C ASN A 169 28.60 12.88 4.54
N ASN A 170 28.87 11.61 4.24
CA ASN A 170 28.12 10.84 3.26
C ASN A 170 26.97 10.11 3.96
N TYR A 171 25.76 10.28 3.43
CA TYR A 171 24.53 9.68 3.93
C TYR A 171 23.93 8.78 2.88
N THR A 172 23.29 7.70 3.33
CA THR A 172 22.46 6.84 2.49
C THR A 172 21.02 6.95 2.95
N ILE A 173 20.18 7.57 2.14
CA ILE A 173 18.74 7.60 2.36
C ILE A 173 18.17 6.25 1.92
N SER A 174 17.29 5.67 2.71
CA SER A 174 16.51 4.48 2.36
C SER A 174 15.03 4.84 2.32
N VAL A 175 14.38 4.61 1.17
CA VAL A 175 12.94 4.82 0.99
C VAL A 175 12.28 3.48 0.77
N THR A 176 11.29 3.16 1.61
CA THR A 176 10.54 1.90 1.56
C THR A 176 9.05 2.17 1.57
N CYS A 177 8.28 1.26 0.97
CA CYS A 177 6.83 1.22 1.07
C CYS A 177 6.41 -0.22 1.35
N ARG A 178 5.42 -0.37 2.23
CA ARG A 178 4.77 -1.65 2.49
C ARG A 178 3.27 -1.48 2.63
N ASN A 179 2.54 -2.56 2.40
CA ASN A 179 1.19 -2.76 2.89
C ASN A 179 1.19 -4.05 3.75
N TYR A 180 0.01 -4.58 4.08
CA TYR A 180 -0.06 -5.81 4.88
C TYR A 180 0.47 -7.04 4.15
N ALA A 181 0.25 -7.13 2.83
CA ALA A 181 0.58 -8.31 2.03
C ALA A 181 2.01 -8.27 1.47
N GLN A 182 2.61 -7.09 1.35
CA GLN A 182 3.83 -6.86 0.57
C GLN A 182 4.72 -5.79 1.20
N THR A 183 6.03 -6.01 1.10
CA THR A 183 7.05 -4.97 1.35
C THR A 183 7.91 -4.85 0.11
N LEU A 184 8.02 -3.63 -0.42
CA LEU A 184 8.88 -3.37 -1.57
C LEU A 184 10.35 -3.34 -1.17
N THR A 185 11.21 -3.70 -2.12
CA THR A 185 12.65 -3.47 -2.00
C THR A 185 12.93 -1.98 -1.79
N PRO A 186 13.79 -1.62 -0.82
CA PRO A 186 14.15 -0.22 -0.60
C PRO A 186 14.83 0.43 -1.82
N ILE A 187 14.58 1.71 -2.02
CA ILE A 187 15.36 2.58 -2.90
C ILE A 187 16.41 3.29 -2.06
N PHE A 188 17.67 3.20 -2.47
CA PHE A 188 18.78 3.88 -1.82
C PHE A 188 19.22 5.11 -2.61
N ILE A 189 19.43 6.23 -1.91
CA ILE A 189 19.94 7.47 -2.49
C ILE A 189 21.18 7.88 -1.71
N GLN A 190 22.29 8.06 -2.41
CA GLN A 190 23.54 8.55 -1.84
C GLN A 190 23.55 10.07 -1.83
N VAL A 191 23.85 10.66 -0.68
CA VAL A 191 23.94 12.12 -0.49
C VAL A 191 25.29 12.43 0.12
N GLN A 192 26.07 13.29 -0.53
CA GLN A 192 27.28 13.86 0.01
C GLN A 192 26.99 15.28 0.50
N VAL A 193 27.09 15.47 1.81
CA VAL A 193 26.93 16.78 2.45
C VAL A 193 28.30 17.37 2.67
N SER A 194 28.53 18.56 2.12
CA SER A 194 29.78 19.30 2.28
C SER A 194 29.50 20.73 2.73
N ASN A 195 30.48 21.34 3.41
CA ASN A 195 30.47 22.77 3.65
C ASN A 195 30.97 23.48 2.40
N CYS A 196 30.09 23.60 1.41
CA CYS A 196 30.34 24.37 0.20
C CYS A 196 29.13 25.26 -0.03
N SER A 197 29.32 26.55 -0.28
CA SER A 197 28.26 27.34 -0.89
C SER A 197 28.06 26.84 -2.32
N MET A 198 26.97 26.13 -2.60
CA MET A 198 26.65 25.79 -3.99
C MET A 198 26.49 27.11 -4.74
N PRO A 199 27.26 27.34 -5.83
CA PRO A 199 27.23 28.63 -6.48
C PRO A 199 25.84 28.88 -7.05
N GLU A 200 25.21 29.98 -6.64
CA GLU A 200 23.93 30.40 -7.20
C GLU A 200 24.23 31.04 -8.56
N ILE A 201 23.70 30.43 -9.62
CA ILE A 201 23.83 30.96 -10.98
C ILE A 201 22.50 31.63 -11.33
N ASN A 202 22.51 32.96 -11.34
CA ASN A 202 21.36 33.74 -11.75
C ASN A 202 21.50 34.09 -13.22
N PHE A 203 20.51 33.68 -14.02
CA PHE A 203 20.39 34.05 -15.42
C PHE A 203 19.53 35.29 -15.55
N SER A 204 20.11 36.38 -16.03
CA SER A 204 19.37 37.59 -16.39
C SER A 204 19.14 37.58 -17.91
N TYR A 205 17.87 37.60 -18.34
CA TYR A 205 17.54 37.64 -19.78
C TYR A 205 18.10 38.92 -20.41
N GLY A 206 18.85 38.77 -21.51
CA GLY A 206 19.44 39.86 -22.27
C GLY A 206 18.79 40.06 -23.64
N THR A 207 18.90 41.26 -24.19
CA THR A 207 18.55 41.58 -25.59
C THR A 207 19.83 41.76 -26.41
N ILE A 208 19.71 41.94 -27.73
CA ILE A 208 20.87 42.26 -28.60
C ILE A 208 21.60 43.55 -28.19
N TYR A 209 20.93 44.44 -27.45
CA TYR A 209 21.50 45.70 -26.95
C TYR A 209 21.94 45.62 -25.48
N ASN A 210 21.49 44.61 -24.73
CA ASN A 210 21.89 44.34 -23.35
C ASN A 210 22.16 42.83 -23.20
N PRO A 211 23.39 42.37 -23.48
CA PRO A 211 23.71 40.95 -23.52
C PRO A 211 23.47 40.26 -22.17
N MET A 212 23.18 38.96 -22.24
CA MET A 212 22.96 38.11 -21.06
C MET A 212 24.13 38.25 -20.08
N THR A 213 23.81 38.53 -18.82
CA THR A 213 24.79 38.53 -17.74
C THR A 213 24.61 37.27 -16.91
N ILE A 214 25.64 36.44 -16.80
CA ILE A 214 25.67 35.26 -15.96
C ILE A 214 26.43 35.64 -14.69
N ASN A 215 25.70 35.84 -13.60
CA ASN A 215 26.31 36.11 -12.31
C ASN A 215 26.47 34.79 -11.55
N LYS A 216 27.72 34.37 -11.37
CA LYS A 216 28.08 33.21 -10.54
C LYS A 216 28.46 33.72 -9.15
N ASN A 217 27.57 33.57 -8.18
CA ASN A 217 27.91 33.84 -6.79
C ASN A 217 28.58 32.61 -6.19
N ILE A 218 29.91 32.65 -6.06
CA ILE A 218 30.63 31.69 -5.22
C ILE A 218 30.59 32.28 -3.82
N GLY A 219 29.84 31.67 -2.89
CA GLY A 219 29.91 32.06 -1.49
C GLY A 219 31.36 31.95 -1.01
N ARG A 220 31.84 33.00 -0.36
CA ARG A 220 33.16 32.98 0.28
C ARG A 220 33.07 32.15 1.55
N ASP A 221 34.06 31.27 1.71
CA ASP A 221 34.41 30.63 2.98
C ASP A 221 34.67 31.65 4.09
#